data_AF-A0A5Y3Q8J0-F1
#
_entry.id   AF-A0A5Y3Q8J0-F1
#
_cell.length_a   1.000
_cell.length_b   1.000
_cell.length_c   1.000
_cell.angle_alpha   90.00
_cell.angle_beta   90.00
_cell.angle_gamma   90.00
#
_symmetry.space_group_name_H-M   'P 1'
#
loop_
_entity.id
_entity.type
_entity.pdbx_description
1 polymer ?
#
loop_
_entity_poly.entity_id
_entity_poly.type
_entity_poly.pdbx_seq_one_letter_code
_entity_poly.pdbx_strand_id
1 'polypeptide(L)'
;RIRRQQAPDGTPYAARKRQPVRSKKGRIRREMFARLRTNRFMKAKGSDSAAVVEFTGKVQRMARVHQYGLKDRPNRNSREVQYEARPLLGFTRDDEQMIEDVILSHLGK
;
A
#
# COMPACT_ATOMS: atom_id res chain seq x y z
N ARG A 1 4.07 -8.45 2.58
CA ARG A 1 2.82 -8.56 1.78
C ARG A 1 2.85 -7.87 0.39
N ILE A 2 3.06 -6.55 0.26
CA ILE A 2 2.98 -5.81 -1.03
C ILE A 2 3.80 -6.44 -2.16
N ARG A 3 5.01 -6.98 -1.86
CA ARG A 3 5.84 -7.71 -2.84
C ARG A 3 5.11 -8.90 -3.48
N ARG A 4 4.26 -9.59 -2.72
CA ARG A 4 3.44 -10.73 -3.18
C ARG A 4 2.13 -10.29 -3.85
N GLN A 5 1.86 -8.98 -3.96
CA GLN A 5 0.60 -8.43 -4.51
C GLN A 5 -0.66 -8.91 -3.78
N GLN A 6 -0.65 -8.93 -2.45
CA GLN A 6 -1.79 -9.33 -1.60
C GLN A 6 -2.23 -8.16 -0.72
N ALA A 7 -3.49 -8.14 -0.26
CA ALA A 7 -4.14 -7.24 0.70
C ALA A 7 -4.03 -7.76 2.16
N PRO A 8 -4.19 -6.93 3.22
CA PRO A 8 -3.93 -7.34 4.61
C PRO A 8 -4.73 -8.58 5.05
N ASP A 9 -5.90 -8.77 4.47
CA ASP A 9 -6.77 -9.94 4.62
C ASP A 9 -6.27 -11.21 3.87
N GLY A 10 -5.14 -11.12 3.17
CA GLY A 10 -4.55 -12.19 2.38
C GLY A 10 -5.02 -12.26 0.93
N THR A 11 -6.06 -11.51 0.54
CA THR A 11 -6.62 -11.58 -0.82
C THR A 11 -5.65 -10.99 -1.86
N PRO A 12 -5.60 -11.49 -3.12
CA PRO A 12 -4.75 -10.90 -4.15
C PRO A 12 -5.26 -9.51 -4.55
N TYR A 13 -4.35 -8.59 -4.85
CA TYR A 13 -4.72 -7.29 -5.40
C TYR A 13 -5.41 -7.44 -6.76
N ALA A 14 -6.40 -6.58 -6.99
CA ALA A 14 -7.03 -6.45 -8.29
C ALA A 14 -5.98 -6.21 -9.39
N ALA A 15 -6.11 -6.97 -10.48
CA ALA A 15 -5.14 -6.96 -11.57
C ALA A 15 -4.95 -5.54 -12.16
N ARG A 16 -3.73 -5.23 -12.58
CA ARG A 16 -3.43 -3.98 -13.28
C ARG A 16 -4.05 -4.03 -14.69
N LYS A 17 -4.68 -2.93 -15.13
CA LYS A 17 -5.14 -2.78 -16.51
C LYS A 17 -3.97 -3.02 -17.49
N ARG A 18 -4.18 -3.94 -18.43
CA ARG A 18 -3.17 -4.26 -19.45
C ARG A 18 -2.95 -3.03 -20.33
N GLN A 19 -1.72 -2.53 -20.34
CA GLN A 19 -1.33 -1.51 -21.31
C GLN A 19 -0.82 -2.20 -22.57
N PRO A 20 -1.32 -1.84 -23.77
CA PRO A 20 -0.78 -2.37 -25.02
C PRO A 20 0.65 -1.84 -25.17
N VAL A 21 1.64 -2.74 -25.10
CA VAL A 21 3.04 -2.37 -25.23
C VAL A 21 3.47 -2.74 -26.65
N ARG A 22 3.49 -1.76 -27.55
CA ARG A 22 3.86 -1.97 -28.95
C ARG A 22 5.37 -2.12 -29.20
N SER A 23 6.24 -1.84 -28.22
CA SER A 23 7.66 -1.58 -28.50
C SER A 23 8.70 -2.10 -27.50
N LYS A 24 8.35 -2.89 -26.46
CA LYS A 24 9.37 -3.45 -25.55
C LYS A 24 9.72 -4.90 -25.88
N LYS A 25 10.99 -5.12 -26.24
CA LYS A 25 11.64 -6.43 -26.29
C LYS A 25 12.08 -6.81 -24.86
N GLY A 26 11.51 -7.87 -24.27
CA GLY A 26 11.88 -8.39 -22.94
C GLY A 26 10.78 -8.40 -21.88
N ARG A 27 11.09 -8.90 -20.67
CA ARG A 27 10.14 -9.12 -19.56
C ARG A 27 9.65 -7.80 -18.95
N ILE A 28 8.37 -7.50 -19.13
CA ILE A 28 7.71 -6.34 -18.50
C ILE A 28 7.41 -6.65 -17.04
N ARG A 29 7.97 -5.87 -16.11
CA ARG A 29 7.58 -5.92 -14.69
C ARG A 29 6.16 -5.35 -14.55
N ARG A 30 5.23 -6.21 -14.14
CA ARG A 30 3.80 -5.87 -13.96
C ARG A 30 3.39 -5.69 -12.51
N GLU A 31 4.28 -6.02 -11.57
CA GLU A 31 4.08 -5.80 -10.14
C GLU A 31 3.83 -4.31 -9.85
N MET A 32 2.76 -4.04 -9.11
CA MET A 32 2.45 -2.70 -8.65
C MET A 32 3.23 -2.37 -7.38
N PHE A 33 3.49 -1.07 -7.15
CA PHE A 33 4.05 -0.55 -5.90
C PHE A 33 5.45 -1.09 -5.52
N ALA A 34 6.19 -1.67 -6.47
CA ALA A 34 7.50 -2.26 -6.22
C ALA A 34 8.53 -1.28 -5.63
N ARG A 35 8.43 0.02 -5.98
CA ARG A 35 9.23 1.09 -5.37
C ARG A 35 8.61 1.62 -4.08
N LEU A 36 7.29 1.78 -4.08
CA LEU A 36 6.54 2.35 -2.95
C LEU A 36 6.68 1.51 -1.66
N ARG A 37 6.87 0.19 -1.78
CA ARG A 37 7.10 -0.72 -0.63
C ARG A 37 8.46 -0.56 0.05
N THR A 38 9.35 0.29 -0.46
CA THR A 38 10.68 0.55 0.13
C THR A 38 10.61 1.66 1.18
N ASN A 39 11.54 1.65 2.14
CA ASN A 39 11.66 2.68 3.18
C ASN A 39 11.81 4.11 2.63
N ARG A 40 12.38 4.29 1.43
CA ARG A 40 12.58 5.59 0.77
C ARG A 40 11.30 6.43 0.67
N PHE A 41 10.14 5.78 0.62
CA PHE A 41 8.85 6.44 0.48
C PHE A 41 8.02 6.45 1.76
N MET A 42 8.59 6.00 2.88
CA MET A 42 7.95 5.99 4.20
C MET A 42 8.74 6.90 5.14
N LYS A 43 8.06 7.52 6.09
CA LYS A 43 8.67 8.21 7.23
C LYS A 43 7.94 7.79 8.50
N ALA A 44 8.73 7.54 9.54
CA ALA A 44 8.23 7.35 10.89
C ALA A 44 8.37 8.67 11.65
N LYS A 45 7.37 8.99 12.47
CA LYS A 45 7.37 10.09 13.42
C LYS A 45 6.91 9.55 14.76
N GLY A 46 7.57 9.99 15.83
CA GLY A 46 7.19 9.70 17.21
C GLY A 46 6.91 10.98 17.96
N SER A 47 6.05 10.87 18.96
CA SER A 47 5.77 11.83 20.01
C SER A 47 5.57 11.04 21.30
N ASP A 48 5.59 11.72 22.45
CA ASP A 48 5.47 11.07 23.76
C ASP A 48 4.19 10.22 23.90
N SER A 49 3.13 10.58 23.16
CA SER A 49 1.84 9.90 23.20
C SER A 49 1.51 9.08 21.95
N ALA A 50 2.30 9.13 20.88
CA ALA A 50 1.94 8.49 19.61
C ALA A 50 3.14 8.23 18.68
N ALA A 51 3.06 7.13 17.93
CA ALA A 51 3.95 6.83 16.82
C ALA A 51 3.15 6.70 15.52
N VAL A 52 3.64 7.30 14.43
CA VAL A 52 2.98 7.32 13.12
C VAL A 52 3.97 6.92 12.04
N VAL A 53 3.57 5.99 11.19
CA VAL A 53 4.26 5.68 9.93
C VAL A 53 3.40 6.15 8.78
N GLU A 54 3.93 7.07 7.97
CA GLU A 54 3.22 7.65 6.83
C GLU A 54 4.04 7.58 5.55
N PHE A 55 3.36 7.57 4.41
CA PHE A 55 4.02 7.76 3.12
C PHE A 55 4.50 9.21 2.94
N THR A 56 5.59 9.42 2.21
CA THR A 56 6.10 10.77 1.93
C THR A 56 5.17 11.53 0.98
N GLY A 57 5.16 12.87 1.09
CA GLY A 57 4.14 13.72 0.44
C GLY A 57 3.99 13.51 -1.07
N LYS A 58 5.09 13.26 -1.80
CA LYS A 58 5.05 13.02 -3.27
C LYS A 58 4.25 11.76 -3.65
N VAL A 59 4.15 10.76 -2.78
CA VAL A 59 3.46 9.49 -3.05
C VAL A 59 2.21 9.29 -2.21
N GLN A 60 2.01 10.10 -1.18
CA GLN A 60 0.91 9.98 -0.21
C GLN A 60 -0.45 10.03 -0.89
N ARG A 61 -0.64 10.95 -1.85
CA ARG A 61 -1.88 11.06 -2.63
C ARG A 61 -2.19 9.77 -3.39
N MET A 62 -1.23 9.23 -4.14
CA MET A 62 -1.41 7.98 -4.86
C MET A 62 -1.70 6.83 -3.90
N ALA A 63 -0.98 6.76 -2.78
CA ALA A 63 -1.15 5.72 -1.78
C ALA A 63 -2.56 5.74 -1.19
N ARG A 64 -3.09 6.93 -0.87
CA ARG A 64 -4.47 7.12 -0.41
C ARG A 64 -5.49 6.67 -1.46
N VAL A 65 -5.29 7.04 -2.73
CA VAL A 65 -6.19 6.63 -3.83
C VAL A 65 -6.28 5.12 -3.91
N HIS A 66 -5.14 4.42 -3.87
CA HIS A 66 -5.16 2.97 -3.93
C HIS A 66 -5.59 2.33 -2.61
N GLN A 67 -5.30 2.93 -1.45
CA GLN A 67 -5.72 2.41 -0.15
C GLN A 67 -7.24 2.25 -0.07
N TYR A 68 -7.96 3.30 -0.48
CA TYR A 68 -9.42 3.36 -0.36
C TYR A 68 -10.16 3.14 -1.68
N GLY A 69 -9.45 2.93 -2.78
CA GLY A 69 -10.07 2.86 -4.11
C GLY A 69 -10.79 4.17 -4.44
N LEU A 70 -10.06 5.29 -4.50
CA LEU A 70 -10.64 6.59 -4.84
C LEU A 70 -10.56 6.85 -6.34
N LYS A 71 -11.25 7.92 -6.76
CA LYS A 71 -11.09 8.49 -8.09
C LYS A 71 -9.80 9.30 -8.18
N ASP A 72 -9.10 9.16 -9.31
CA ASP A 72 -7.91 9.96 -9.61
C ASP A 72 -7.72 10.14 -11.13
N ARG A 73 -6.97 11.17 -11.54
CA ARG A 73 -6.51 11.41 -12.90
C ARG A 73 -5.08 10.90 -13.05
N PRO A 74 -4.84 9.81 -13.81
CA PRO A 74 -3.50 9.26 -14.03
C PRO A 74 -2.49 10.26 -14.61
N ASN A 75 -2.95 11.20 -15.43
CA ASN A 75 -2.17 12.30 -16.01
C ASN A 75 -3.05 13.55 -16.18
N ARG A 76 -2.42 14.72 -16.43
CA ARG A 76 -3.10 16.02 -16.53
C ARG A 76 -4.24 16.04 -17.56
N ASN A 77 -4.11 15.26 -18.64
CA ASN A 77 -5.03 15.26 -19.78
C ASN A 77 -6.00 14.07 -19.76
N SER A 78 -5.94 13.23 -18.72
CA SER A 78 -6.78 12.05 -18.60
C SER A 78 -8.05 12.37 -17.85
N ARG A 79 -9.14 11.71 -18.25
CA ARG A 79 -10.38 11.70 -17.47
C ARG A 79 -10.11 11.09 -16.11
N GLU A 80 -10.91 11.51 -15.15
CA GLU A 80 -10.91 10.89 -13.83
C GLU A 80 -11.35 9.42 -13.95
N VAL A 81 -10.64 8.53 -13.27
CA VAL A 81 -10.88 7.09 -13.28
C VAL A 81 -11.04 6.60 -11.85
N GLN A 82 -12.02 5.72 -11.65
CA GLN A 82 -12.20 4.98 -10.41
C GLN A 82 -11.14 3.88 -10.29
N TYR A 83 -10.39 3.87 -9.20
CA TYR A 83 -9.40 2.83 -8.92
C TYR A 83 -9.98 1.75 -8.02
N GLU A 84 -9.64 0.49 -8.30
CA GLU A 84 -9.87 -0.60 -7.34
C GLU A 84 -9.03 -0.42 -6.08
N ALA A 85 -9.64 -0.69 -4.92
CA ALA A 85 -8.95 -0.68 -3.64
C ALA A 85 -7.85 -1.75 -3.61
N ARG A 86 -6.68 -1.35 -3.10
CA ARG A 86 -5.48 -2.16 -2.92
C ARG A 86 -4.83 -1.70 -1.62
N PRO A 87 -5.35 -2.13 -0.45
CA PRO A 87 -4.90 -1.62 0.84
C PRO A 87 -3.40 -1.90 1.05
N LEU A 88 -2.60 -0.83 1.05
CA LEU A 88 -1.14 -0.86 1.16
C LEU A 88 -0.69 -0.96 2.62
N LEU A 89 -1.37 -0.24 3.51
CA LEU A 89 -1.17 -0.24 4.95
C LEU A 89 -2.36 -0.92 5.64
N GLY A 90 -2.14 -1.38 6.86
CA GLY A 90 -3.12 -2.10 7.67
C GLY A 90 -2.49 -3.33 8.32
N PHE A 91 -3.08 -3.75 9.43
CA PHE A 91 -2.71 -4.97 10.14
C PHE A 91 -3.29 -6.19 9.43
N THR A 92 -2.51 -7.25 9.39
CA THR A 92 -2.98 -8.59 9.11
C THR A 92 -3.49 -9.23 10.40
N ARG A 93 -4.21 -10.36 10.31
CA ARG A 93 -4.63 -11.11 11.50
C ARG A 93 -3.46 -11.53 12.38
N ASP A 94 -2.34 -11.91 11.76
CA ASP A 94 -1.12 -12.28 12.48
C ASP A 94 -0.51 -11.05 13.21
N ASP A 95 -0.60 -9.87 12.59
CA ASP A 95 -0.15 -8.62 13.24
C ASP A 95 -1.07 -8.26 14.42
N GLU A 96 -2.39 -8.41 14.26
CA GLU A 96 -3.38 -8.17 15.31
C GLU A 96 -3.15 -9.09 16.51
N GLN A 97 -3.00 -10.39 16.27
CA GLN A 97 -2.71 -11.37 17.34
C GLN A 97 -1.40 -11.04 18.07
N MET A 98 -0.35 -10.69 17.33
CA MET A 98 0.94 -10.33 17.93
C MET A 98 0.83 -9.07 18.81
N ILE A 99 0.04 -8.07 18.38
CA ILE A 99 -0.21 -6.87 19.17
C ILE A 99 -0.99 -7.22 20.45
N GLU A 100 -2.03 -8.03 20.34
CA GLU A 100 -2.83 -8.50 21.48
C GLU A 100 -1.96 -9.25 22.50
N ASP A 101 -1.13 -10.18 22.04
CA ASP A 101 -0.23 -10.96 22.89
C ASP A 101 0.76 -10.05 23.65
N VAL A 102 1.33 -9.05 22.97
CA VAL A 102 2.23 -8.07 23.60
C VAL A 102 1.50 -7.27 24.67
N ILE A 103 0.29 -6.78 24.38
CA ILE A 103 -0.52 -6.02 25.34
C ILE A 103 -0.87 -6.88 26.57
N LEU A 104 -1.38 -8.09 26.35
CA LEU A 104 -1.75 -9.01 27.44
C LEU A 104 -0.53 -9.39 28.29
N SER A 105 0.64 -9.61 27.68
CA SER A 105 1.87 -9.91 28.41
C SER A 105 2.35 -8.76 29.30
N HIS A 106 2.02 -7.51 28.94
CA HIS A 106 2.40 -6.33 29.70
C HIS A 106 1.40 -6.00 30.81
N LEU A 107 0.10 -6.25 30.58
CA LEU A 107 -0.98 -6.01 31.56
C LEU A 107 -1.23 -7.17 32.51
N GLY A 108 -0.87 -8.40 32.13
CA GLY A 108 -1.01 -9.60 32.95
C GLY A 108 0.13 -9.80 33.96
N LYS A 109 1.03 -8.83 34.09
CA LYS A 109 2.00 -8.69 35.18
C LYS A 109 1.48 -7.66 36.18
#